data_AF-A0A7W5G8A6-F1
#
_entry.id   AF-A0A7W5G8A6-F1
#
_cell.length_a   1.000
_cell.length_b   1.000
_cell.length_c   1.000
_cell.angle_alpha   90.00
_cell.angle_beta   90.00
_cell.angle_gamma   90.00
#
_symmetry.space_group_name_H-M   'P 1'
#
loop_
_entity.id
_entity.type
_entity.pdbx_description
1 polymer ?
#
loop_
_entity_poly.entity_id
_entity_poly.type
_entity_poly.pdbx_seq_one_letter_code
_entity_poly.pdbx_strand_id
1 'polypeptide(L)'
;MVIFVRKKMKIYHRMNQGIISFIMCKVKEPKWLKVYKNEESDFFEQTLTRDQLALMLVQMLDYDKLSVFMNKDKDITSLKDASSIQNKGAAALAIKLGLLTSSGGKFHPNAPVTKAQASVLLIRLANLQDKLDTPLI
;
A
#
# COMPACT_ATOMS: atom_id res chain seq x y z
N MET A 1 26.72 -25.07 -56.65
CA MET A 1 26.50 -25.01 -55.19
C MET A 1 25.86 -23.68 -54.75
N VAL A 2 24.74 -23.24 -55.36
CA VAL A 2 24.07 -21.96 -54.98
C VAL A 2 22.53 -22.10 -54.88
N ILE A 3 21.96 -23.20 -55.37
CA ILE A 3 20.50 -23.42 -55.41
C ILE A 3 19.95 -23.97 -54.08
N PHE A 4 20.76 -24.73 -53.32
CA PHE A 4 20.33 -25.36 -52.08
C PHE A 4 20.17 -24.38 -50.90
N VAL A 5 20.99 -23.31 -50.85
CA VAL A 5 20.93 -22.28 -49.80
C VAL A 5 19.70 -21.38 -49.97
N ARG A 6 19.25 -21.13 -51.22
CA ARG A 6 18.06 -20.31 -51.49
C ARG A 6 16.74 -20.99 -51.13
N LYS A 7 16.66 -22.33 -51.15
CA LYS A 7 15.44 -23.06 -50.77
C LYS A 7 15.22 -23.07 -49.25
N LYS A 8 16.26 -23.21 -48.42
CA LYS A 8 16.11 -23.20 -46.95
C LYS A 8 15.75 -21.82 -46.38
N MET A 9 16.17 -20.73 -47.01
CA MET A 9 15.88 -19.37 -46.55
C MET A 9 14.42 -18.93 -46.79
N LYS A 10 13.79 -19.38 -47.90
CA LYS A 10 12.36 -19.16 -48.16
C LYS A 10 11.44 -19.92 -47.20
N ILE A 11 11.89 -21.06 -46.67
CA ILE A 11 11.13 -21.86 -45.70
C ILE A 11 11.18 -21.20 -44.32
N TYR A 12 12.33 -20.65 -43.91
CA TYR A 12 12.46 -19.90 -42.66
C TYR A 12 11.60 -18.63 -42.63
N HIS A 13 11.51 -17.88 -43.75
CA HIS A 13 10.68 -16.67 -43.80
C HIS A 13 9.17 -16.97 -43.83
N ARG A 14 8.73 -18.11 -44.40
CA ARG A 14 7.32 -18.55 -44.35
C ARG A 14 6.91 -19.19 -43.01
N MET A 15 7.82 -19.91 -42.34
CA MET A 15 7.54 -20.49 -41.02
C MET A 15 7.46 -19.42 -39.92
N ASN A 16 8.29 -18.37 -39.99
CA ASN A 16 8.24 -17.31 -38.99
C ASN A 16 6.97 -16.44 -39.12
N GLN A 17 6.46 -16.23 -40.34
CA GLN A 17 5.19 -15.55 -40.57
C GLN A 17 4.00 -16.37 -40.05
N GLY A 18 4.04 -17.70 -40.14
CA GLY A 18 3.00 -18.58 -39.60
C GLY A 18 2.95 -18.58 -38.07
N ILE A 19 4.11 -18.63 -37.40
CA ILE A 19 4.20 -18.61 -35.94
C ILE A 19 3.89 -17.22 -35.38
N ILE A 20 4.39 -16.15 -36.00
CA ILE A 20 4.07 -14.77 -35.63
C ILE A 20 2.58 -14.49 -35.87
N SER A 21 2.00 -14.98 -36.98
CA SER A 21 0.55 -14.89 -37.22
C SER A 21 -0.26 -15.74 -36.25
N PHE A 22 0.26 -16.87 -35.75
CA PHE A 22 -0.43 -17.71 -34.75
C PHE A 22 -0.36 -17.10 -33.35
N ILE A 23 0.77 -16.47 -32.99
CA ILE A 23 0.94 -15.68 -31.76
C ILE A 23 0.01 -14.45 -31.80
N MET A 24 -0.04 -13.74 -32.94
CA MET A 24 -0.96 -12.60 -33.11
C MET A 24 -2.44 -13.03 -33.18
N CYS A 25 -2.75 -14.24 -33.66
CA CYS A 25 -4.13 -14.78 -33.68
C CYS A 25 -4.60 -15.32 -32.32
N LYS A 26 -3.67 -15.68 -31.42
CA LYS A 26 -3.96 -16.08 -30.03
C LYS A 26 -4.08 -14.92 -29.06
N VAL A 27 -3.68 -13.70 -29.43
CA VAL A 27 -4.07 -12.46 -28.74
C VAL A 27 -5.48 -12.07 -29.21
N LYS A 28 -6.43 -13.00 -29.04
CA LYS A 28 -7.84 -12.67 -28.95
C LYS A 28 -7.96 -12.00 -27.60
N GLU A 29 -8.23 -10.69 -27.61
CA GLU A 29 -8.27 -9.83 -26.44
C GLU A 29 -8.79 -10.60 -25.23
N PRO A 30 -7.97 -10.77 -24.17
CA PRO A 30 -8.42 -11.50 -23.02
C PRO A 30 -9.68 -10.82 -22.47
N LYS A 31 -10.77 -11.57 -22.32
CA LYS A 31 -11.99 -11.10 -21.61
C LYS A 31 -11.69 -10.54 -20.21
N TRP A 32 -10.51 -10.82 -19.65
CA TRP A 32 -10.06 -10.29 -18.37
C TRP A 32 -9.47 -8.88 -18.44
N LEU A 33 -9.10 -8.39 -19.63
CA LEU A 33 -8.65 -7.01 -19.83
C LEU A 33 -9.87 -6.09 -19.94
N LYS A 34 -10.51 -5.82 -18.81
CA LYS A 34 -11.41 -4.68 -18.72
C LYS A 34 -10.55 -3.44 -18.91
N VAL A 35 -10.75 -2.73 -20.02
CA VAL A 35 -10.28 -1.35 -20.14
C VAL A 35 -10.90 -0.61 -18.96
N TYR A 36 -10.08 -0.30 -17.95
CA TYR A 36 -10.50 0.52 -16.84
C TYR A 36 -10.88 1.86 -17.45
N LYS A 37 -12.19 2.12 -17.54
CA LYS A 37 -12.66 3.47 -17.75
C LYS A 37 -12.09 4.30 -16.60
N ASN A 38 -11.62 5.50 -16.93
CA ASN A 38 -11.14 6.49 -15.98
C ASN A 38 -12.33 7.06 -15.16
N GLU A 39 -13.17 6.20 -14.61
CA GLU A 39 -14.04 6.52 -13.50
C GLU A 39 -13.11 6.47 -12.28
N GLU A 40 -12.34 7.55 -12.13
CA GLU A 40 -11.52 7.80 -10.96
C GLU A 40 -12.46 7.71 -9.75
N SER A 41 -12.24 6.73 -8.87
CA SER A 41 -13.12 6.62 -7.72
C SER A 41 -12.88 7.83 -6.83
N ASP A 42 -13.92 8.65 -6.65
CA ASP A 42 -13.95 9.81 -5.74
C ASP A 42 -13.41 9.48 -4.32
N PHE A 43 -13.33 8.19 -4.01
CA PHE A 43 -12.66 7.64 -2.83
C PHE A 43 -11.22 8.14 -2.65
N PHE A 44 -10.40 8.25 -3.70
CA PHE A 44 -8.98 8.59 -3.61
C PHE A 44 -8.69 10.09 -3.44
N GLU A 45 -9.69 10.95 -3.69
CA GLU A 45 -9.58 12.40 -3.53
C GLU A 45 -9.88 12.87 -2.10
N GLN A 46 -10.30 11.95 -1.22
CA GLN A 46 -10.59 12.29 0.17
C GLN A 46 -9.31 12.59 0.96
N THR A 47 -9.37 13.64 1.79
CA THR A 47 -8.26 13.99 2.68
C THR A 47 -8.14 12.94 3.78
N LEU A 48 -6.99 12.25 3.83
CA LEU A 48 -6.69 11.30 4.90
C LEU A 48 -6.47 12.05 6.22
N THR A 49 -7.25 11.71 7.24
CA THR A 49 -7.09 12.28 8.58
C THR A 49 -6.03 11.53 9.38
N ARG A 50 -5.46 12.20 10.38
CA ARG A 50 -4.43 11.61 11.25
C ARG A 50 -4.93 10.42 12.05
N ASP A 51 -6.20 10.43 12.45
CA ASP A 51 -6.83 9.30 13.16
C ASP A 51 -7.01 8.08 12.24
N GLN A 52 -7.48 8.29 11.01
CA GLN A 52 -7.57 7.23 10.00
C GLN A 52 -6.20 6.64 9.68
N LEU A 53 -5.17 7.47 9.56
CA LEU A 53 -3.81 6.99 9.33
C LEU A 53 -3.30 6.14 10.50
N ALA A 54 -3.59 6.52 11.75
CA ALA A 54 -3.21 5.71 12.91
C ALA A 54 -3.86 4.32 12.87
N LEU A 55 -5.14 4.26 12.52
CA LEU A 55 -5.85 2.99 12.32
C LEU A 55 -5.19 2.14 11.23
N MET A 56 -4.90 2.72 10.06
CA MET A 56 -4.25 2.00 8.96
C MET A 56 -2.88 1.44 9.35
N LEU A 57 -2.05 2.21 10.05
CA LEU A 57 -0.71 1.76 10.48
C LEU A 57 -0.79 0.58 11.45
N VAL A 58 -1.76 0.59 12.36
CA VAL A 58 -1.97 -0.50 13.32
C VAL A 58 -2.51 -1.76 12.64
N GLN A 59 -3.41 -1.59 11.66
CA GLN A 59 -3.89 -2.68 10.80
C GLN A 59 -2.77 -3.31 9.98
N MET A 60 -1.86 -2.50 9.43
CA MET A 60 -0.69 -3.01 8.70
C MET A 60 0.25 -3.84 9.57
N LEU A 61 0.24 -3.62 10.89
CA LEU A 61 1.01 -4.41 11.87
C LEU A 61 0.24 -5.61 12.42
N ASP A 62 -1.01 -5.82 11.98
CA ASP A 62 -1.94 -6.83 12.51
C ASP A 62 -2.17 -6.71 14.03
N TYR A 63 -2.12 -5.47 14.54
CA TYR A 63 -2.27 -5.16 15.97
C TYR A 63 -3.70 -4.74 16.34
N ASP A 64 -4.68 -5.05 15.49
CA ASP A 64 -6.08 -4.67 15.65
C ASP A 64 -6.65 -5.14 16.99
N LYS A 65 -6.39 -6.40 17.33
CA LYS A 65 -6.83 -7.01 18.58
C LYS A 65 -6.19 -6.32 19.78
N LEU A 66 -4.91 -5.98 19.70
CA LEU A 66 -4.20 -5.27 20.75
C LEU A 66 -4.76 -3.87 20.95
N SER A 67 -5.08 -3.18 19.86
CA SER A 67 -5.61 -1.81 19.88
C SER A 67 -6.87 -1.69 20.74
N VAL A 68 -7.75 -2.70 20.73
CA VAL A 68 -8.99 -2.72 21.51
C VAL A 68 -8.72 -2.58 23.02
N PHE A 69 -7.65 -3.19 23.52
CA PHE A 69 -7.25 -3.12 24.93
C PHE A 69 -6.62 -1.77 25.30
N MET A 70 -6.15 -1.01 24.32
CA MET A 70 -5.44 0.25 24.53
C MET A 70 -6.33 1.49 24.50
N ASN A 71 -7.65 1.32 24.34
CA ASN A 71 -8.61 2.43 24.32
C ASN A 71 -8.59 3.32 25.58
N LYS A 72 -8.09 2.80 26.70
CA LYS A 72 -7.97 3.51 27.99
C LYS A 72 -6.53 3.86 28.35
N ASP A 73 -5.60 3.79 27.40
CA ASP A 73 -4.20 4.07 27.68
C ASP A 73 -4.00 5.49 28.21
N LYS A 74 -3.06 5.66 29.15
CA LYS A 74 -2.75 6.94 29.78
C LYS A 74 -2.28 7.97 28.76
N ASP A 75 -1.56 7.55 27.73
CA ASP A 75 -1.00 8.42 26.70
C ASP A 75 -2.08 9.06 25.82
N ILE A 76 -3.28 8.47 25.77
CA ILE A 76 -4.45 9.02 25.07
C ILE A 76 -5.38 9.73 26.04
N THR A 77 -5.70 9.12 27.18
CA THR A 77 -6.66 9.70 28.15
C THR A 77 -6.18 11.01 28.77
N SER A 78 -4.86 11.25 28.79
CA SER A 78 -4.27 12.51 29.25
C SER A 78 -4.29 13.64 28.20
N LEU A 79 -4.64 13.36 26.95
CA LEU A 79 -4.67 14.35 25.88
C LEU A 79 -5.91 15.24 25.98
N LYS A 80 -5.75 16.52 25.66
CA LYS A 80 -6.84 17.51 25.74
C LYS A 80 -7.96 17.25 24.72
N ASP A 81 -7.65 16.56 23.64
CA ASP A 81 -8.58 16.22 22.55
C ASP A 81 -8.93 14.74 22.50
N ALA A 82 -8.71 14.00 23.61
CA ALA A 82 -8.99 12.57 23.71
C ALA A 82 -10.46 12.20 23.40
N SER A 83 -11.40 13.13 23.57
CA SER A 83 -12.81 12.93 23.22
C SER A 83 -13.07 12.96 21.71
N SER A 84 -12.22 13.62 20.93
CA SER A 84 -12.34 13.76 19.47
C SER A 84 -11.67 12.63 18.69
N ILE A 85 -10.90 11.77 19.37
CA ILE A 85 -10.21 10.62 18.78
C ILE A 85 -11.20 9.46 18.69
N GLN A 86 -11.49 8.98 17.48
CA GLN A 86 -12.38 7.83 17.27
C GLN A 86 -11.63 6.53 17.57
N ASN A 87 -10.42 6.40 17.03
CA ASN A 87 -9.61 5.17 17.13
C ASN A 87 -8.57 5.28 18.25
N LYS A 88 -9.03 5.44 19.50
CA LYS A 88 -8.16 5.68 20.67
C LYS A 88 -7.08 4.63 20.85
N GLY A 89 -7.44 3.36 20.74
CA GLY A 89 -6.49 2.26 20.84
C GLY A 89 -5.41 2.29 19.76
N ALA A 90 -5.80 2.56 18.52
CA ALA A 90 -4.86 2.66 17.41
C ALA A 90 -3.94 3.89 17.55
N ALA A 91 -4.50 5.03 17.96
CA ALA A 91 -3.73 6.22 18.27
C ALA A 91 -2.71 5.98 19.40
N ALA A 92 -3.11 5.27 20.47
CA ALA A 92 -2.22 4.90 21.57
C ALA A 92 -1.04 4.05 21.08
N LEU A 93 -1.32 3.02 20.29
CA LEU A 93 -0.29 2.15 19.69
C LEU A 93 0.64 2.93 18.78
N ALA A 94 0.10 3.72 17.86
CA ALA A 94 0.90 4.51 16.93
C ALA A 94 1.84 5.48 17.67
N ILE A 95 1.43 6.02 18.82
CA ILE A 95 2.28 6.85 19.68
C ILE A 95 3.38 6.00 20.35
N LYS A 96 3.01 4.88 20.99
CA LYS A 96 3.98 4.03 21.71
C LYS A 96 5.02 3.40 20.79
N LEU A 97 4.63 3.06 19.58
CA LEU A 97 5.53 2.52 18.55
C LEU A 97 6.40 3.61 17.90
N GLY A 98 6.25 4.88 18.30
CA GLY A 98 7.03 5.99 17.78
C GLY A 98 6.71 6.35 16.32
N LEU A 99 5.60 5.84 15.79
CA LEU A 99 5.15 6.15 14.44
C LEU A 99 4.58 7.57 14.42
N LEU A 100 3.64 7.85 15.32
CA LEU A 100 3.02 9.17 15.47
C LEU A 100 3.44 9.81 16.80
N THR A 101 3.35 11.13 16.88
CA THR A 101 3.59 11.88 18.12
C THR A 101 2.39 12.75 18.47
N SER A 102 2.21 13.04 19.76
CA SER A 102 1.34 14.11 20.23
C SER A 102 2.11 15.44 20.27
N SER A 103 1.44 16.55 20.00
CA SER A 103 2.04 17.89 20.03
C SER A 103 1.22 18.79 20.94
N GLY A 104 1.87 19.52 21.85
CA GLY A 104 1.18 20.45 22.76
C GLY A 104 0.12 19.79 23.66
N GLY A 105 0.25 18.50 23.98
CA GLY A 105 -0.74 17.73 24.73
C GLY A 105 -2.02 17.40 23.96
N LYS A 106 -1.95 17.41 22.62
CA LYS A 106 -3.05 17.06 21.71
C LYS A 106 -2.59 16.05 20.66
N PHE A 107 -3.52 15.24 20.18
CA PHE A 107 -3.29 14.31 19.07
C PHE A 107 -3.59 14.91 17.69
N HIS A 108 -4.55 15.83 17.59
CA HIS A 108 -5.08 16.38 16.34
C HIS A 108 -5.66 15.30 15.40
N PRO A 109 -6.73 14.58 15.80
CA PRO A 109 -7.28 13.46 15.03
C PRO A 109 -7.77 13.86 13.63
N ASN A 110 -8.37 15.05 13.50
CA ASN A 110 -8.93 15.57 12.25
C ASN A 110 -7.91 16.30 11.38
N ALA A 111 -6.63 16.39 11.80
CA ALA A 111 -5.63 17.06 10.98
C ALA A 111 -5.40 16.27 9.69
N PRO A 112 -5.39 16.93 8.51
CA PRO A 112 -5.09 16.28 7.25
C PRO A 112 -3.62 15.86 7.23
N VAL A 113 -3.34 14.70 6.64
CA VAL A 113 -1.97 14.21 6.47
C VAL A 113 -1.54 14.38 5.03
N THR A 114 -0.37 14.98 4.84
CA THR A 114 0.24 15.11 3.50
C THR A 114 0.82 13.79 3.03
N LYS A 115 0.89 13.59 1.70
CA LYS A 115 1.54 12.41 1.10
C LYS A 115 2.97 12.24 1.59
N ALA A 116 3.73 13.34 1.70
CA ALA A 116 5.11 13.32 2.20
C ALA A 116 5.20 12.82 3.66
N GLN A 117 4.32 13.29 4.54
CA GLN A 117 4.27 12.81 5.92
C GLN A 117 3.91 11.32 5.99
N ALA A 118 2.92 10.88 5.22
CA ALA A 118 2.53 9.47 5.16
C ALA A 118 3.70 8.59 4.67
N SER A 119 4.42 9.00 3.63
CA SER A 119 5.60 8.26 3.14
C SER A 119 6.69 8.10 4.20
N VAL A 120 6.98 9.16 4.97
CA VAL A 120 7.95 9.09 6.07
C VAL A 120 7.49 8.08 7.14
N LEU A 121 6.20 8.03 7.44
CA LEU A 121 5.64 7.10 8.41
C LEU A 121 5.71 5.65 7.94
N LEU A 122 5.47 5.40 6.65
CA LEU A 122 5.61 4.06 6.06
C LEU A 122 7.06 3.57 6.10
N ILE A 123 8.04 4.44 5.83
CA ILE A 123 9.46 4.09 5.96
C ILE A 123 9.80 3.75 7.42
N ARG A 124 9.29 4.53 8.38
CA ARG A 124 9.48 4.22 9.82
C ARG A 124 8.85 2.88 10.21
N LEU A 125 7.67 2.58 9.67
CA LEU A 125 6.98 1.31 9.91
C LEU A 125 7.76 0.14 9.32
N ALA A 126 8.29 0.25 8.10
CA ALA A 126 9.15 -0.79 7.50
C ALA A 126 10.40 -1.04 8.37
N ASN A 127 11.10 0.03 8.76
CA ASN A 127 12.26 -0.09 9.65
C ASN A 127 11.91 -0.66 11.03
N LEU A 128 10.69 -0.47 11.50
CA LEU A 128 10.22 -1.06 12.75
C LEU A 128 10.03 -2.57 12.58
N GLN A 129 9.41 -3.01 11.49
CA GLN A 129 9.24 -4.44 11.18
C GLN A 129 10.59 -5.16 11.06
N ASP A 130 11.56 -4.57 10.36
CA ASP A 130 12.91 -5.15 10.23
C ASP A 130 13.56 -5.45 11.60
N LYS A 131 13.33 -4.58 12.59
CA LYS A 131 13.85 -4.77 13.96
C LYS A 131 13.12 -5.86 14.73
N LEU A 132 11.83 -6.08 14.45
CA LEU A 132 11.04 -7.11 15.11
C LEU A 132 11.31 -8.50 14.52
N ASP A 133 11.65 -8.56 13.24
CA ASP A 133 11.95 -9.81 12.53
C ASP A 133 13.36 -10.34 12.81
N THR A 134 14.22 -9.52 13.40
CA THR A 134 15.56 -9.96 13.81
C THR A 134 15.44 -10.86 15.05
N PRO A 135 15.94 -12.10 15.03
CA PRO A 135 15.89 -12.96 16.21
C PRO A 135 16.67 -12.29 17.36
N LEU A 136 16.08 -12.27 18.55
CA LEU A 136 16.74 -11.79 19.76
C LEU A 136 17.99 -12.66 20.00
N ILE A 137 19.17 -12.07 19.83
CA ILE A 137 20.47 -12.68 20.11
C ILE A 137 20.69 -12.72 21.63
#